data_AF-A0A3N5SBU8-F1
#
_entry.id   AF-A0A3N5SBU8-F1
#
_cell.length_a   1.000
_cell.length_b   1.000
_cell.length_c   1.000
_cell.angle_alpha   90.00
_cell.angle_beta   90.00
_cell.angle_gamma   90.00
#
_symmetry.space_group_name_H-M   'P 1'
#
loop_
_entity.id
_entity.type
_entity.pdbx_description
1 polymer ?
#
loop_
_entity_poly.entity_id
_entity_poly.type
_entity_poly.pdbx_seq_one_letter_code
_entity_poly.pdbx_strand_id
1 'polypeptide(L)' 'MRRGVEVMSKSTSAKNGHERIVTDRDNSRHLEYFNNGQWRHSEKCREFTNKDCKIKRPNS' A
#
# COMPACT_ATOMS: atom_id res chain seq x y z
N MET A 1 2.10 21.80 -25.26
CA MET A 1 2.30 21.93 -23.80
C MET A 1 2.30 20.53 -23.19
N ARG A 2 3.35 20.19 -22.45
CA ARG A 2 3.60 18.82 -21.94
C ARG A 2 2.51 18.45 -20.92
N ARG A 3 1.77 17.37 -21.19
CA ARG A 3 0.90 16.67 -20.24
C ARG A 3 1.75 16.29 -19.03
N GLY A 4 1.58 17.02 -17.93
CA GLY A 4 2.13 16.67 -16.63
C GLY A 4 1.44 15.41 -16.13
N VAL A 5 1.96 14.25 -16.52
CA VAL A 5 1.71 13.03 -15.76
C VAL A 5 2.45 13.24 -14.45
N GLU A 6 1.67 13.47 -13.39
CA GLU A 6 2.14 13.42 -12.01
C GLU A 6 2.63 12.00 -11.75
N VAL A 7 3.87 11.72 -12.16
CA VAL A 7 4.61 10.53 -11.74
C VAL A 7 4.85 10.72 -10.25
N MET A 8 3.89 10.28 -9.45
CA MET A 8 3.96 10.21 -8.00
C MET A 8 5.36 9.70 -7.64
N SER A 9 6.16 10.60 -7.09
CA SER A 9 7.60 10.49 -6.98
C SER A 9 7.96 9.09 -6.50
N LYS A 10 8.62 8.33 -7.39
CA LYS A 10 9.26 7.04 -7.12
C LYS A 10 10.07 7.23 -5.84
N SER A 11 9.46 6.86 -4.71
CA SER A 11 9.94 7.34 -3.42
C SER A 11 11.33 6.78 -3.21
N THR A 12 12.28 7.70 -3.10
CA THR A 12 13.64 7.50 -2.60
C THR A 12 13.64 6.38 -1.57
N SER A 13 14.26 5.24 -1.91
CA SER A 13 14.29 3.97 -1.17
C SER A 13 13.48 3.96 0.12
N ALA A 14 12.24 3.47 0.04
CA ALA A 14 11.43 3.22 1.23
C ALA A 14 12.27 2.47 2.28
N LYS A 15 12.26 2.95 3.52
CA LYS A 15 13.00 2.34 4.62
C LYS A 15 12.11 1.30 5.29
N ASN A 16 12.71 0.30 5.94
CA ASN A 16 11.95 -0.67 6.72
C ASN A 16 11.08 0.06 7.77
N GLY A 17 9.80 -0.29 7.81
CA GLY A 17 8.80 0.35 8.65
C GLY A 17 8.04 1.51 7.99
N HIS A 18 8.36 1.91 6.76
CA HIS A 18 7.59 2.94 6.06
C HIS A 18 6.21 2.39 5.67
N GLU A 19 5.15 3.11 5.98
CA GLU A 19 3.78 2.70 5.66
C GLU A 19 3.23 3.51 4.47
N ARG A 20 2.36 2.90 3.66
CA ARG A 20 1.63 3.57 2.60
C ARG A 20 0.22 3.00 2.49
N ILE A 21 -0.72 3.84 2.07
CA ILE A 21 -2.05 3.38 1.66
C ILE A 21 -2.04 3.26 0.14
N VAL A 22 -2.34 2.08 -0.37
CA VAL A 22 -2.57 1.83 -1.79
C VAL A 22 -4.03 1.48 -2.01
N THR A 23 -4.58 1.90 -3.12
CA THR A 23 -5.91 1.49 -3.56
C THR A 23 -5.75 0.46 -4.65
N ASP A 24 -6.34 -0.71 -4.46
CA ASP A 24 -6.34 -1.78 -5.47
C ASP A 24 -7.34 -1.46 -6.59
N ARG A 25 -7.31 -2.23 -7.69
CA ARG A 25 -8.22 -2.10 -8.83
C ARG A 25 -9.69 -2.25 -8.44
N ASP A 26 -9.98 -3.00 -7.39
CA ASP A 26 -11.32 -3.16 -6.81
C ASP A 26 -11.79 -1.92 -6.02
N ASN A 27 -11.05 -0.80 -6.05
CA ASN A 27 -11.23 0.37 -5.18
C ASN A 27 -11.06 0.09 -3.68
N SER A 28 -10.58 -1.11 -3.34
CA SER A 28 -10.28 -1.49 -1.95
C SER A 28 -9.01 -0.78 -1.47
N ARG A 29 -9.07 -0.09 -0.34
CA ARG A 29 -7.90 0.52 0.32
C ARG A 29 -7.13 -0.54 1.10
N HIS A 30 -5.80 -0.51 0.94
CA HIS A 30 -4.84 -1.39 1.60
C HIS A 30 -3.72 -0.61 2.27
N LEU A 31 -3.41 -0.95 3.52
CA LEU A 31 -2.22 -0.46 4.22
C LEU A 31 -1.08 -1.43 3.96
N GLU A 32 -0.03 -0.96 3.34
CA GLU A 32 1.20 -1.70 3.13
C GLU A 32 2.33 -1.07 3.93
N TYR A 33 3.21 -1.90 4.47
CA TYR A 33 4.45 -1.47 5.11
C TYR A 33 5.64 -2.01 4.32
N PHE A 34 6.67 -1.21 4.18
CA PHE A 34 7.91 -1.62 3.55
C PHE A 34 8.73 -2.42 4.55
N ASN A 35 9.08 -3.64 4.18
CA ASN A 35 9.95 -4.48 4.99
C ASN A 35 10.83 -5.37 4.10
N ASN A 36 12.12 -5.33 4.36
CA ASN A 36 13.15 -6.10 3.67
C ASN A 36 13.12 -5.93 2.14
N GLY A 37 13.01 -4.70 1.65
CA GLY A 37 13.05 -4.42 0.20
C GLY A 37 11.70 -4.58 -0.51
N GLN A 38 10.66 -5.03 0.17
CA GLN A 38 9.35 -5.31 -0.42
C GLN A 38 8.22 -4.65 0.38
N TRP A 39 7.18 -4.20 -0.33
CA TRP A 39 5.92 -3.79 0.29
C TRP A 39 5.12 -5.01 0.69
N ARG A 40 4.74 -5.06 1.96
CA ARG A 40 3.94 -6.15 2.53
C ARG A 40 2.65 -5.58 3.10
N HIS A 41 1.59 -6.36 3.03
CA HIS A 41 0.31 -5.96 3.59
C HIS A 41 0.38 -5.92 5.12
N SER A 42 0.04 -4.78 5.72
CA SER A 42 0.02 -4.60 7.18
C SER A 42 -1.14 -5.35 7.79
N GLU A 43 -0.91 -5.99 8.95
CA GLU A 43 -1.98 -6.65 9.71
C GLU A 43 -3.05 -5.66 10.20
N LYS A 44 -2.65 -4.40 10.41
CA LYS A 44 -3.52 -3.29 10.79
C LYS A 44 -4.30 -2.69 9.63
N CYS A 45 -4.11 -3.21 8.41
CA CYS A 45 -4.80 -2.68 7.24
C CYS A 45 -6.30 -2.60 7.44
N ARG A 46 -6.92 -3.62 8.04
CA ARG A 46 -8.37 -3.64 8.24
C ARG A 46 -8.86 -2.50 9.16
N GLU A 47 -8.03 -2.09 10.12
CA GLU A 47 -8.31 -0.97 11.02
C GLU A 47 -8.17 0.36 10.29
N PHE A 48 -7.10 0.53 9.52
CA PHE A 48 -6.81 1.77 8.79
C PHE A 48 -7.70 1.99 7.57
N THR A 49 -8.15 0.91 6.92
CA THR A 49 -8.93 0.97 5.69
C THR A 49 -10.42 0.81 5.95
N ASN A 50 -10.89 0.97 7.19
CA ASN A 50 -12.31 0.87 7.56
C ASN A 50 -12.95 -0.47 7.15
N LYS A 51 -12.21 -1.58 7.30
CA LYS A 51 -12.63 -2.93 6.91
C LYS A 51 -12.85 -3.13 5.39
N ASP A 52 -12.41 -2.18 4.58
CA ASP A 52 -12.51 -2.23 3.12
C ASP A 52 -11.50 -3.23 2.50
N CYS A 53 -10.45 -3.56 3.23
CA CYS A 53 -9.49 -4.58 2.80
C CYS A 53 -10.14 -5.97 2.68
N LYS A 54 -10.23 -6.47 1.44
CA LYS A 54 -10.74 -7.80 1.09
C LYS A 54 -9.69 -8.91 1.02
N ILE A 55 -8.40 -8.59 1.25
CA ILE A 55 -7.34 -9.61 1.28
C ILE A 55 -7.65 -10.55 2.45
N LYS A 56 -8.16 -11.74 2.13
CA LYS A 56 -8.17 -12.88 3.05
C LYS A 56 -6.72 -13.15 3.38
N ARG A 57 -6.35 -13.09 4.67
CA ARG A 57 -5.04 -13.57 5.14
C ARG A 57 -4.80 -14.92 4.43
N PRO A 58 -3.66 -15.13 3.73
CA PRO A 58 -3.40 -16.43 3.16
C PRO A 58 -3.50 -17.43 4.31
N ASN A 59 -4.41 -18.39 4.15
CA ASN A 59 -4.67 -19.42 5.15
C ASN A 59 -3.32 -20.08 5.42
N SER A 60 -2.89 -20.06 6.69
CA SER A 60 -1.59 -20.57 7.11
C SER A 60 -1.43 -22.06 6.80
#